data_AF-A0A1Y0I459-F1
#
_entry.id   AF-A0A1Y0I459-F1
#
_cell.length_a   1.000
_cell.length_b   1.000
_cell.length_c   1.000
_cell.angle_alpha   90.00
_cell.angle_beta   90.00
_cell.angle_gamma   90.00
#
_symmetry.space_group_name_H-M   'P 1'
#
loop_
_entity.id
_entity.type
_entity.pdbx_description
1 polymer ?
#
loop_
_entity_poly.entity_id
_entity_poly.type
_entity_poly.pdbx_seq_one_letter_code
_entity_poly.pdbx_strand_id
1 'polypeptide(L)' 'MTQPAKISINGQEYNIADLSDAAKAQLQSLQFAKAEVQRLQAQIAIAKTAEASYQRALVDNLPK' A
#
# COMPACT_ATOMS: atom_id res chain seq x y z
N MET A 1 -11.44 30.59 -3.20
CA MET A 1 -10.22 30.65 -2.37
C MET A 1 -9.65 29.24 -2.32
N THR A 2 -8.49 29.00 -2.91
CA THR A 2 -7.86 27.67 -2.97
C THR A 2 -7.21 27.38 -1.62
N GLN A 3 -7.69 26.37 -0.91
CA GLN A 3 -7.08 25.92 0.33
C GLN A 3 -5.70 25.31 0.01
N PRO A 4 -4.60 25.71 0.69
CA PRO A 4 -3.30 25.11 0.44
C PRO A 4 -3.33 23.63 0.80
N ALA A 5 -2.92 22.78 -0.14
CA ALA A 5 -2.78 21.35 0.09
C ALA A 5 -1.68 21.13 1.13
N LYS A 6 -2.01 20.43 2.22
CA LYS A 6 -1.13 20.13 3.34
C LYS A 6 -0.84 18.64 3.43
N ILE A 7 0.35 18.30 3.89
CA ILE A 7 0.73 16.93 4.25
C ILE A 7 1.24 16.88 5.67
N SER A 8 0.94 15.79 6.38
CA SER A 8 1.57 15.49 7.66
C SER A 8 2.77 14.58 7.42
N ILE A 9 3.96 15.03 7.81
CA ILE A 9 5.18 14.22 7.85
C ILE A 9 5.67 14.24 9.30
N ASN A 10 5.85 13.06 9.90
CA ASN A 10 6.32 12.91 11.28
C ASN A 10 5.48 13.69 12.32
N GLY A 11 4.17 13.84 12.09
CA GLY A 11 3.27 14.56 13.00
C GLY A 11 3.31 16.08 12.87
N GLN A 12 4.10 16.64 11.95
CA GLN A 12 4.12 18.05 11.62
C GLN A 12 3.39 18.30 10.29
N GLU A 13 2.56 19.34 10.24
CA GLU A 13 1.90 19.77 8.99
C GLU A 13 2.81 20.66 8.18
N TYR A 14 2.93 20.37 6.89
CA TYR A 14 3.63 21.19 5.92
C TYR A 14 2.69 21.55 4.78
N ASN A 15 2.69 22.81 4.34
CA ASN A 15 2.06 23.13 3.07
C ASN A 15 2.92 22.56 1.95
N ILE A 16 2.31 21.89 0.99
CA ILE A 16 3.02 21.31 -0.16
C ILE A 16 3.73 22.41 -0.97
N ALA A 17 3.16 23.63 -1.02
CA ALA A 17 3.74 24.77 -1.70
C ALA A 17 5.12 25.16 -1.13
N ASP A 18 5.31 25.00 0.17
CA ASP A 18 6.53 25.39 0.90
C ASP A 18 7.65 24.34 0.78
N LEU A 19 7.35 23.17 0.19
CA LEU A 19 8.34 22.12 -0.04
C LEU A 19 9.25 22.46 -1.23
N SER A 20 10.52 22.09 -1.10
CA SER A 20 11.47 22.12 -2.22
C SER A 20 11.02 21.18 -3.35
N ASP A 21 11.45 21.44 -4.58
CA ASP A 21 11.11 20.59 -5.73
C ASP A 21 11.62 19.15 -5.54
N ALA A 22 12.79 18.98 -4.91
CA ALA A 22 13.31 17.67 -4.54
C ALA A 22 12.40 16.94 -3.53
N ALA A 23 11.88 17.65 -2.52
CA ALA A 23 10.96 17.06 -1.54
C ALA A 23 9.61 16.67 -2.19
N LYS A 24 9.09 17.49 -3.11
CA LYS A 24 7.89 17.17 -3.89
C LYS A 24 8.08 15.91 -4.75
N ALA A 25 9.22 15.81 -5.45
CA ALA A 25 9.55 14.62 -6.25
C ALA A 25 9.64 13.36 -5.37
N GLN A 26 10.34 13.43 -4.25
CA GLN A 26 10.44 12.30 -3.31
C GLN A 26 9.09 11.89 -2.73
N LEU A 27 8.22 12.87 -2.41
CA LEU A 27 6.86 12.61 -1.95
C LEU A 27 6.06 11.84 -3.00
N GLN A 28 6.13 12.25 -4.27
CA GLN A 28 5.44 11.56 -5.37
C GLN A 28 5.94 10.12 -5.52
N SER A 29 7.26 9.90 -5.52
CA SER A 29 7.84 8.56 -5.57
C SER A 29 7.41 7.69 -4.38
N LEU A 30 7.34 8.28 -3.17
CA LEU A 30 6.87 7.58 -1.97
C LEU A 30 5.39 7.18 -2.08
N GLN A 31 4.52 8.08 -2.57
CA GLN A 31 3.10 7.77 -2.75
C GLN A 31 2.90 6.65 -3.78
N PHE A 32 3.67 6.68 -4.87
CA PHE A 32 3.67 5.59 -5.85
C PHE A 32 4.10 4.26 -5.23
N ALA A 33 5.21 4.23 -4.49
CA ALA A 33 5.67 3.03 -3.80
C ALA A 33 4.64 2.50 -2.79
N LYS A 34 3.98 3.38 -2.04
CA LYS A 34 2.90 3.00 -1.10
C LYS A 34 1.72 2.35 -1.82
N ALA A 35 1.29 2.91 -2.94
CA ALA A 35 0.21 2.33 -3.74
C ALA A 35 0.58 0.94 -4.25
N GLU A 36 1.83 0.76 -4.71
CA GLU A 36 2.30 -0.55 -5.18
C GLU A 36 2.38 -1.58 -4.05
N VAL A 37 2.84 -1.19 -2.86
CA VAL A 37 2.83 -2.04 -1.68
C VAL A 37 1.40 -2.50 -1.34
N GLN A 38 0.41 -1.60 -1.39
CA GLN A 38 -0.99 -1.96 -1.16
C GLN A 38 -1.51 -2.94 -2.24
N ARG A 39 -1.15 -2.72 -3.51
CA ARG A 39 -1.52 -3.61 -4.63
C ARG A 39 -0.96 -5.02 -4.44
N LEU A 40 0.28 -5.12 -3.97
CA LEU A 40 0.93 -6.42 -3.69
C LEU A 40 0.29 -7.11 -2.49
N GLN A 41 -0.03 -6.37 -1.42
CA GLN A 41 -0.74 -6.92 -0.26
C GLN A 41 -2.11 -7.50 -0.64
N ALA A 42 -2.85 -6.84 -1.54
CA ALA A 42 -4.10 -7.36 -2.06
C ALA A 42 -3.92 -8.69 -2.81
N GLN A 43 -2.89 -8.79 -3.67
CA GLN A 43 -2.57 -10.04 -4.38
C GLN A 43 -2.16 -11.16 -3.42
N ILE A 44 -1.39 -10.84 -2.37
CA ILE A 44 -1.02 -11.80 -1.33
C ILE A 44 -2.28 -12.32 -0.62
N ALA A 45 -3.24 -11.46 -0.31
CA ALA A 45 -4.49 -11.88 0.34
C ALA A 45 -5.31 -12.84 -0.53
N ILE A 46 -5.36 -12.58 -1.85
CA ILE A 46 -6.00 -13.48 -2.82
C ILE A 46 -5.29 -14.83 -2.84
N ALA A 47 -3.97 -14.83 -2.97
CA ALA A 47 -3.17 -16.05 -3.01
C ALA A 47 -3.33 -16.89 -1.74
N LYS A 48 -3.31 -16.27 -0.55
CA LYS A 48 -3.54 -16.94 0.74
C LYS A 48 -4.91 -17.60 0.83
N THR A 49 -5.93 -16.97 0.25
CA THR A 49 -7.29 -17.54 0.22
C THR A 49 -7.32 -18.80 -0.64
N ALA A 50 -6.69 -18.77 -1.81
CA ALA A 50 -6.56 -19.93 -2.68
C ALA A 50 -5.74 -21.04 -2.01
N GLU A 51 -4.60 -20.71 -1.40
CA GLU A 51 -3.75 -21.64 -0.65
C GLU A 51 -4.55 -22.39 0.43
N ALA A 52 -5.30 -21.66 1.28
CA ALA A 52 -6.12 -22.26 2.32
C ALA A 52 -7.20 -23.19 1.76
N SER A 53 -7.79 -22.83 0.60
CA SER A 53 -8.77 -23.69 -0.09
C SER A 53 -8.13 -24.99 -0.57
N TYR A 54 -6.96 -24.91 -1.21
CA TYR A 54 -6.24 -26.09 -1.71
C TYR A 54 -5.74 -26.98 -0.58
N GLN A 55 -5.29 -26.40 0.55
CA GLN A 55 -4.90 -27.18 1.72
C GLN A 55 -6.07 -28.01 2.27
N ARG A 56 -7.27 -27.43 2.38
CA ARG A 56 -8.47 -28.16 2.82
C ARG A 56 -8.84 -29.28 1.85
N ALA A 57 -8.89 -28.96 0.56
CA ALA A 57 -9.19 -29.94 -0.47
C ALA A 57 -8.19 -31.11 -0.47
N LEU A 58 -6.90 -30.83 -0.25
CA LEU A 58 -5.89 -31.88 -0.12
C LEU A 58 -6.18 -32.80 1.06
N VAL A 59 -6.44 -32.24 2.25
CA VAL A 59 -6.73 -33.02 3.46
C VAL A 59 -7.95 -33.93 3.25
N ASP A 60 -9.01 -33.44 2.62
CA ASP A 60 -10.23 -34.21 2.34
C ASP A 60 -10.00 -35.41 1.40
N ASN A 61 -8.91 -35.38 0.60
CA ASN A 61 -8.56 -36.43 -0.35
C ASN A 61 -7.44 -37.37 0.16
N LEU A 62 -7.01 -37.25 1.41
CA LEU A 62 -6.04 -38.17 1.99
C LEU A 62 -6.68 -39.53 2.32
N PRO A 63 -5.94 -40.65 2.16
CA PRO A 63 -6.43 -41.98 2.54
C PRO A 63 -6.68 -42.06 4.06
N LYS A 64 -7.70 -42.85 4.45
CA LYS A 64 -8.08 -43.10 5.85
C LYS A 64 -7.22 -44.16 6.52
#